data_AF-A0A7V4STE1-F1
#
_entry.id   AF-A0A7V4STE1-F1
#
_cell.length_a   1.000
_cell.length_b   1.000
_cell.length_c   1.000
_cell.angle_alpha   90.00
_cell.angle_beta   90.00
_cell.angle_gamma   90.00
#
_symmetry.space_group_name_H-M   'P 1'
#
loop_
_entity.id
_entity.type
_entity.pdbx_description
1 polymer ?
#
loop_
_entity_poly.entity_id
_entity_poly.type
_entity_poly.pdbx_seq_one_letter_code
_entity_poly.pdbx_strand_id
1 'polypeptide(L)'
;RRFVYDDATGQEIVPGYTVQGNPTIGYGRDLMTEGISKEEAMVLLRHDIDRAWRKVTSHLPWAESQLSVIRFAVLVNMAFNMGLQGLLGFTQMLSALQAGNYEQAAKAMLDSLWYQQTEGRAQALAEQMRTNRWQDTDTPSSTQA
;
A
#
# COMPACT_ATOMS: atom_id res chain seq x y z
N ARG A 1 -21.18 -2.84 12.94
CA ARG A 1 -19.96 -2.90 13.78
C ARG A 1 -18.75 -2.63 12.91
N ARG A 2 -17.76 -1.87 13.40
CA ARG A 2 -16.55 -1.48 12.62
C ARG A 2 -15.42 -2.52 12.70
N PHE A 3 -15.61 -3.53 13.53
CA PHE A 3 -14.69 -4.64 13.77
C PHE A 3 -15.34 -5.95 13.36
N VAL A 4 -14.52 -6.96 13.11
CA VAL A 4 -14.96 -8.33 12.91
C VAL A 4 -15.36 -8.92 14.26
N TYR A 5 -16.52 -9.57 14.33
CA TYR A 5 -17.07 -10.15 15.53
C TYR A 5 -17.56 -11.57 15.28
N ASP A 6 -17.59 -12.36 16.34
CA ASP A 6 -18.20 -13.68 16.36
C ASP A 6 -19.72 -13.51 16.44
N ASP A 7 -20.47 -13.97 15.45
CA ASP A 7 -21.93 -13.77 15.40
C ASP A 7 -22.70 -14.55 16.47
N ALA A 8 -22.13 -15.62 17.01
CA ALA A 8 -22.75 -16.41 18.07
C ALA A 8 -22.67 -15.70 19.43
N THR A 9 -21.56 -15.03 19.71
CA THR A 9 -21.31 -14.36 21.01
C THR A 9 -21.51 -12.85 20.96
N GLY A 10 -21.45 -12.28 19.76
CA GLY A 10 -21.39 -10.84 19.53
C GLY A 10 -20.09 -10.19 20.01
N GLN A 11 -19.04 -10.94 20.37
CA GLN A 11 -17.77 -10.37 20.82
C GLN A 11 -16.83 -10.07 19.64
N GLU A 12 -16.00 -9.04 19.80
CA GLU A 12 -14.96 -8.71 18.83
C GLU A 12 -13.92 -9.85 18.75
N ILE A 13 -13.54 -10.23 17.53
CA ILE A 13 -12.49 -11.22 17.31
C ILE A 13 -11.14 -10.49 17.37
N VAL A 14 -10.35 -10.81 18.40
CA VAL A 14 -9.02 -10.25 18.66
C VAL A 14 -7.97 -11.37 18.68
N PRO A 15 -6.65 -11.05 18.61
CA PRO A 15 -5.61 -12.07 18.71
C PRO A 15 -5.79 -12.96 19.97
N GLY A 16 -5.78 -14.28 19.79
CA GLY A 16 -6.00 -15.25 20.86
C GLY A 16 -7.47 -15.59 21.15
N TYR A 17 -8.43 -14.93 20.50
CA TYR A 17 -9.85 -15.26 20.61
C TYR A 17 -10.15 -16.59 19.89
N THR A 18 -10.92 -17.47 20.54
CA THR A 18 -11.41 -18.72 19.93
C THR A 18 -12.82 -18.50 19.39
N VAL A 19 -12.97 -18.58 18.08
CA VAL A 19 -14.23 -18.32 17.37
C VAL A 19 -15.21 -19.48 17.57
N GLN A 20 -16.46 -19.16 17.94
CA GLN A 20 -17.55 -20.11 18.14
C GLN A 20 -18.52 -20.15 16.95
N GLY A 21 -18.91 -18.98 16.44
CA GLY A 21 -19.76 -18.81 15.26
C GLY A 21 -18.97 -18.45 14.01
N ASN A 22 -19.55 -17.60 13.17
CA ASN A 22 -18.91 -17.10 11.95
C ASN A 22 -18.35 -15.68 12.14
N PRO A 23 -17.08 -15.44 11.76
CA PRO A 23 -16.53 -14.10 11.65
C PRO A 23 -17.40 -13.21 10.76
N THR A 24 -17.97 -12.17 11.37
CA THR A 24 -18.97 -11.30 10.76
C THR A 24 -18.55 -9.84 10.94
N ILE A 25 -18.82 -8.97 9.97
CA ILE A 25 -18.51 -7.53 10.06
C ILE A 25 -19.72 -6.67 9.69
N GLY A 26 -19.68 -5.38 10.07
CA GLY A 26 -20.66 -4.43 9.59
C GLY A 26 -22.06 -4.73 10.14
N TYR A 27 -23.01 -4.90 9.24
CA TYR A 27 -24.42 -5.17 9.53
C TYR A 27 -24.76 -6.63 9.19
N GLY A 28 -24.11 -7.58 9.86
CA GLY A 28 -24.38 -9.00 9.66
C GLY A 28 -23.72 -9.63 8.42
N ARG A 29 -22.62 -9.06 7.90
CA ARG A 29 -21.90 -9.66 6.77
C ARG A 29 -21.05 -10.84 7.24
N ASP A 30 -21.47 -12.06 6.95
CA ASP A 30 -20.71 -13.29 7.22
C ASP A 30 -19.55 -13.42 6.23
N LEU A 31 -18.31 -13.41 6.75
CA LEU A 31 -17.10 -13.46 5.93
C LEU A 31 -16.67 -14.87 5.52
N MET A 32 -17.25 -15.91 6.12
CA MET A 32 -16.94 -17.31 5.82
C MET A 32 -17.81 -17.84 4.68
N THR A 33 -19.10 -17.52 4.70
CA THR A 33 -20.06 -18.07 3.73
C THR A 33 -20.30 -17.12 2.55
N GLU A 34 -20.48 -15.83 2.81
CA GLU A 34 -20.75 -14.84 1.76
C GLU A 34 -19.48 -14.10 1.31
N GLY A 35 -18.54 -13.87 2.22
CA GLY A 35 -17.33 -13.09 1.95
C GLY A 35 -17.66 -11.62 1.67
N ILE A 36 -16.97 -11.01 0.70
CA ILE A 36 -17.35 -9.70 0.15
C ILE A 36 -17.34 -9.80 -1.38
N SER A 37 -18.21 -9.03 -2.03
CA SER A 37 -18.22 -8.96 -3.48
C SER A 37 -16.97 -8.25 -4.01
N LYS A 38 -16.68 -8.44 -5.30
CA LYS A 38 -15.58 -7.72 -5.96
C LYS A 38 -15.78 -6.21 -5.87
N GLU A 39 -17.01 -5.74 -6.05
CA GLU A 39 -17.38 -4.32 -5.98
C GLU A 39 -17.13 -3.76 -4.57
N GLU A 40 -17.50 -4.51 -3.54
CA GLU A 40 -17.23 -4.14 -2.14
C GLU A 40 -15.72 -4.08 -1.86
N ALA A 41 -14.97 -5.08 -2.29
CA ALA A 41 -13.52 -5.09 -2.17
C ALA A 41 -12.86 -3.89 -2.88
N MET A 42 -13.36 -3.54 -4.07
CA MET A 42 -12.88 -2.37 -4.81
C MET A 42 -13.21 -1.05 -4.12
N VAL A 43 -14.38 -0.93 -3.47
CA VAL A 43 -14.72 0.25 -2.67
C VAL A 43 -13.75 0.41 -1.50
N LEU A 44 -13.46 -0.68 -0.77
CA LEU A 44 -12.48 -0.66 0.33
C LEU A 44 -11.09 -0.23 -0.18
N LEU A 45 -10.62 -0.85 -1.26
CA LEU A 45 -9.34 -0.52 -1.88
C LEU A 45 -9.26 0.97 -2.27
N ARG A 46 -10.31 1.50 -2.91
CA ARG A 46 -10.36 2.90 -3.36
C ARG A 46 -10.25 3.85 -2.17
N HIS A 47 -10.99 3.58 -1.10
CA HIS A 47 -10.92 4.37 0.13
C HIS A 47 -9.53 4.36 0.76
N ASP A 48 -8.82 3.22 0.72
CA ASP A 48 -7.46 3.12 1.26
C ASP A 48 -6.42 3.84 0.40
N ILE A 49 -6.55 3.78 -0.93
CA ILE A 49 -5.74 4.57 -1.86
C ILE A 49 -5.98 6.07 -1.62
N ASP A 50 -7.23 6.51 -1.52
CA ASP A 50 -7.57 7.92 -1.26
C ASP A 50 -7.04 8.40 0.10
N ARG A 51 -6.98 7.50 1.09
CA ARG A 51 -6.38 7.78 2.41
C ARG A 51 -4.87 7.94 2.30
N ALA A 52 -4.20 7.06 1.56
CA ALA A 52 -2.76 7.15 1.31
C ALA A 52 -2.41 8.41 0.53
N TRP A 53 -3.16 8.73 -0.54
CA TRP A 53 -3.02 9.96 -1.31
C TRP A 53 -3.09 11.19 -0.42
N ARG A 54 -4.17 11.34 0.36
CA ARG A 54 -4.34 12.50 1.27
C ARG A 54 -3.23 12.63 2.29
N LYS A 55 -2.73 11.50 2.83
CA LYS A 55 -1.58 11.47 3.74
C LYS A 55 -0.32 11.98 3.07
N VAL A 56 -0.03 11.53 1.85
CA VAL A 56 1.13 12.00 1.07
C VAL A 56 1.01 13.48 0.74
N THR A 57 -0.11 13.93 0.14
CA THR A 57 -0.31 15.36 -0.20
C THR A 57 -0.18 16.27 1.02
N SER A 58 -0.74 15.88 2.17
CA SER A 58 -0.70 16.73 3.38
C SER A 58 0.68 16.83 4.03
N HIS A 59 1.52 15.79 3.93
CA HIS A 59 2.82 15.74 4.60
C HIS A 59 4.00 16.02 3.67
N LEU A 60 3.81 15.81 2.36
CA LEU A 60 4.79 16.09 1.30
C LEU A 60 4.13 16.99 0.24
N PRO A 61 3.69 18.22 0.59
CA PRO A 61 2.93 19.08 -0.33
C PRO A 61 3.73 19.49 -1.58
N TRP A 62 5.06 19.45 -1.52
CA TRP A 62 5.93 19.68 -2.67
C TRP A 62 5.80 18.57 -3.73
N ALA A 63 5.47 17.34 -3.34
CA ALA A 63 5.54 16.18 -4.22
C ALA A 63 4.52 16.25 -5.35
N GLU A 64 3.30 16.69 -5.06
CA GLU A 64 2.23 16.76 -6.07
C GLU A 64 2.50 17.80 -7.17
N SER A 65 3.23 18.86 -6.84
CA SER A 65 3.58 19.92 -7.79
C SER A 65 4.91 19.70 -8.51
N GLN A 66 5.87 19.02 -7.87
CA GLN A 66 7.22 18.84 -8.42
C GLN A 66 7.42 17.50 -9.11
N LEU A 67 6.63 16.47 -8.78
CA LEU A 67 6.75 15.15 -9.37
C LEU A 67 5.73 14.97 -10.49
N SER A 68 6.10 14.11 -11.45
CA SER A 68 5.13 13.56 -12.39
C SER A 68 4.12 12.67 -11.68
N VAL A 69 2.97 12.46 -12.32
CA VAL A 69 1.89 11.61 -11.79
C VAL A 69 2.37 10.21 -11.40
N ILE A 70 3.28 9.61 -12.18
CA ILE A 70 3.81 8.25 -11.93
C ILE A 70 4.69 8.24 -10.67
N ARG A 71 5.60 9.20 -10.52
CA ARG A 71 6.48 9.28 -9.35
C ARG A 71 5.71 9.62 -8.08
N PHE A 72 4.72 10.49 -8.19
CA PHE A 72 3.79 10.75 -7.09
C PHE A 72 3.03 9.46 -6.70
N ALA A 73 2.54 8.70 -7.68
CA ALA A 73 1.88 7.42 -7.43
C ALA A 73 2.79 6.39 -6.72
N VAL A 74 4.11 6.41 -6.98
CA VAL A 74 5.06 5.58 -6.22
C VAL A 74 5.04 5.93 -4.73
N LEU A 75 5.05 7.23 -4.38
CA LEU A 75 4.95 7.66 -2.97
C LEU A 75 3.63 7.22 -2.34
N VAL A 76 2.51 7.34 -3.07
CA VAL A 76 1.20 6.89 -2.60
C VAL A 76 1.18 5.37 -2.39
N ASN A 77 1.77 4.59 -3.31
CA ASN A 77 1.86 3.13 -3.18
C ASN A 77 2.71 2.73 -1.96
N MET A 78 3.85 3.38 -1.75
CA MET A 78 4.67 3.18 -0.56
C MET A 78 3.89 3.52 0.71
N ALA A 79 3.19 4.65 0.77
CA ALA A 79 2.36 5.04 1.92
C ALA A 79 1.18 4.08 2.16
N PHE A 80 0.60 3.50 1.10
CA PHE A 80 -0.44 2.48 1.21
C PHE A 80 0.12 1.16 1.78
N ASN A 81 1.30 0.74 1.32
CA ASN A 81 1.89 -0.54 1.70
C ASN A 81 2.43 -0.55 3.14
N MET A 82 3.26 0.42 3.50
CA MET A 82 3.98 0.44 4.78
C MET A 82 3.59 1.62 5.69
N GLY A 83 2.57 2.37 5.30
CA GLY A 83 2.11 3.55 6.04
C GLY A 83 2.96 4.80 5.79
N LEU A 84 2.39 5.95 6.15
CA LEU A 84 3.02 7.26 5.97
C LEU A 84 4.32 7.39 6.78
N GLN A 85 4.37 6.91 8.02
CA GLN A 85 5.59 7.02 8.84
C GLN A 85 6.74 6.19 8.26
N GLY A 86 6.43 5.01 7.71
CA GLY A 86 7.40 4.22 6.95
C GLY A 86 7.95 5.01 5.76
N LEU A 87 7.09 5.62 4.96
CA LEU A 87 7.49 6.48 3.84
C LEU A 87 8.36 7.68 4.28
N LEU A 88 7.98 8.39 5.34
CA LEU A 88 8.75 9.55 5.84
C LEU A 88 10.14 9.16 6.36
N GLY A 89 10.33 7.90 6.73
CA GLY A 89 11.64 7.34 7.07
C GLY A 89 12.63 7.27 5.90
N PHE A 90 12.18 7.34 4.65
CA PHE A 90 13.03 7.34 3.46
C PHE A 90 13.64 8.72 3.18
N THR A 91 14.33 9.29 4.17
CA THR A 91 14.86 10.66 4.12
C THR A 91 15.81 10.89 2.94
N GLN A 92 16.68 9.92 2.63
CA GLN A 92 17.60 10.00 1.49
C GLN A 92 16.87 10.00 0.14
N MET A 93 15.87 9.14 -0.01
CA MET A 93 15.04 9.09 -1.22
C MET A 93 14.28 10.41 -1.39
N LEU A 94 13.61 10.88 -0.34
CA LEU A 94 12.81 12.13 -0.39
C LEU A 94 13.69 13.34 -0.73
N SER A 95 14.88 13.43 -0.13
CA SER A 95 15.85 14.48 -0.46
C SER A 95 16.31 14.41 -1.91
N ALA A 96 16.56 13.20 -2.44
CA ALA A 96 16.94 13.02 -3.84
C ALA A 96 15.81 13.43 -4.80
N LEU A 97 14.55 13.15 -4.45
CA LEU A 97 13.38 13.57 -5.23
C LEU A 97 13.23 15.09 -5.30
N GLN A 98 13.38 15.80 -4.18
CA GLN A 98 13.33 17.26 -4.17
C GLN A 98 14.47 17.89 -4.97
N ALA A 99 15.61 17.19 -5.08
CA ALA A 99 16.74 17.59 -5.92
C ALA A 99 16.58 17.14 -7.39
N GLY A 100 15.50 16.47 -7.77
CA GLY A 100 15.27 15.93 -9.11
C GLY A 100 16.18 14.75 -9.48
N ASN A 101 16.88 14.14 -8.51
CA ASN A 101 17.77 13.01 -8.72
C ASN A 101 17.03 11.67 -8.55
N TYR A 102 16.29 11.28 -9.59
CA TYR A 102 15.43 10.10 -9.58
C TYR A 102 16.20 8.77 -9.53
N GLU A 103 17.42 8.73 -10.07
CA GLU A 103 18.31 7.57 -10.00
C GLU A 103 18.72 7.28 -8.55
N GLN A 104 19.15 8.32 -7.83
CA GLN A 104 19.50 8.19 -6.43
C GLN A 104 18.28 7.85 -5.56
N ALA A 105 17.11 8.40 -5.89
CA ALA A 105 15.86 8.04 -5.20
C ALA A 105 15.54 6.55 -5.37
N ALA A 106 15.57 6.03 -6.60
CA ALA A 106 15.33 4.62 -6.88
C ALA A 106 16.36 3.70 -6.20
N LYS A 107 17.65 4.09 -6.17
CA LYS A 107 18.68 3.36 -5.43
C LYS A 107 18.37 3.32 -3.93
N ALA A 108 18.00 4.44 -3.33
CA ALA A 108 17.63 4.51 -1.92
C ALA A 108 16.38 3.68 -1.57
N MET A 109 15.45 3.49 -2.52
CA MET A 109 14.30 2.58 -2.33
C MET A 109 14.76 1.13 -2.21
N LEU A 110 15.70 0.69 -3.05
CA LEU A 110 16.21 -0.68 -3.08
C LEU A 110 17.19 -0.97 -1.93
N ASP A 111 17.88 0.06 -1.43
CA ASP A 111 18.75 -0.01 -0.25
C ASP A 111 17.95 0.20 1.04
N SER A 112 16.91 -0.62 1.25
CA SER A 112 16.03 -0.49 2.42
C SER A 112 15.53 -1.84 2.93
N LEU A 113 15.15 -1.90 4.21
CA LEU A 113 14.50 -3.08 4.78
C LEU A 113 13.17 -3.39 4.08
N TRP A 114 12.46 -2.36 3.63
CA TRP A 114 11.20 -2.51 2.88
C TRP A 114 11.39 -3.31 1.59
N TYR A 115 12.51 -3.11 0.89
CA TYR A 115 12.88 -3.92 -0.27
C TYR A 115 13.03 -5.40 0.11
N GLN A 116 13.74 -5.70 1.18
CA GLN A 116 13.95 -7.08 1.66
C GLN A 116 12.64 -7.79 2.00
N GLN A 117 11.63 -7.05 2.49
CA GLN A 117 10.32 -7.60 2.85
C GLN A 117 9.35 -7.70 1.67
N THR A 118 9.56 -6.91 0.60
CA THR A 118 8.57 -6.72 -0.47
C THR A 118 9.20 -6.69 -1.87
N GLU A 119 10.20 -7.55 -2.10
CA GLU A 119 11.16 -7.47 -3.19
C GLU A 119 10.53 -7.13 -4.55
N GLY A 120 9.63 -7.96 -5.08
CA GLY A 120 9.06 -7.76 -6.42
C GLY A 120 8.33 -6.44 -6.61
N ARG A 121 7.55 -5.99 -5.61
CA ARG A 121 6.85 -4.69 -5.67
C ARG A 121 7.83 -3.54 -5.57
N ALA A 122 8.84 -3.65 -4.70
CA ALA A 122 9.82 -2.61 -4.51
C ALA A 122 10.68 -2.38 -5.77
N GLN A 123 11.04 -3.45 -6.50
CA GLN A 123 11.74 -3.33 -7.79
C GLN A 123 10.92 -2.58 -8.83
N ALA A 124 9.66 -2.99 -9.02
CA ALA A 124 8.77 -2.34 -9.98
C ALA A 124 8.59 -0.84 -9.66
N LEU A 125 8.36 -0.50 -8.39
CA LEU A 125 8.19 0.90 -7.98
C LEU A 125 9.47 1.73 -8.10
N ALA A 126 10.63 1.15 -7.78
CA ALA A 126 11.91 1.82 -8.00
C ALA A 126 12.16 2.11 -9.49
N GLU A 127 11.76 1.20 -10.37
CA GLU A 127 11.88 1.40 -11.81
C GLU A 127 10.90 2.46 -12.33
N GLN A 128 9.66 2.50 -11.81
CA GLN A 128 8.71 3.59 -12.08
C GLN A 128 9.28 4.94 -11.62
N MET A 129 9.90 4.96 -10.44
CA MET A 129 10.54 6.16 -9.89
C MET A 129 11.64 6.69 -10.81
N ARG A 130 12.52 5.78 -11.26
CA ARG A 130 13.63 6.06 -12.16
C ARG A 130 13.15 6.57 -13.52
N THR A 131 12.31 5.79 -14.20
CA THR A 131 11.99 5.97 -15.63
C THR A 131 10.82 6.89 -15.91
N ASN A 132 9.99 7.17 -14.90
CA ASN A 132 8.70 7.84 -15.08
C ASN A 132 7.78 7.12 -16.09
N ARG A 133 7.74 5.78 -16.03
CA ARG A 133 6.86 4.94 -16.83
C ARG A 133 6.16 3.94 -15.93
N TRP A 134 4.90 3.64 -16.23
CA TRP A 134 4.23 2.50 -15.60
C TRP A 134 4.95 1.21 -15.98
N GLN A 135 5.06 0.30 -15.03
CA GLN A 135 5.55 -1.04 -15.29
C GLN A 135 4.33 -1.94 -15.49
N ASP A 136 4.30 -2.67 -16.59
CA ASP A 136 3.24 -3.64 -16.86
C ASP A 136 3.41 -4.82 -15.90
N THR A 137 2.65 -4.82 -14.81
CA THR A 137 2.73 -5.86 -13.77
C THR A 137 2.10 -7.20 -14.18
N ASP A 138 1.65 -7.33 -15.43
CA ASP A 138 0.99 -8.54 -15.96
C ASP A 138 1.95 -9.50 -16.69
N THR A 139 3.26 -9.24 -16.69
CA THR A 139 4.23 -10.23 -17.19
C THR A 139 4.74 -11.06 -16.01
N PRO A 140 4.34 -12.34 -15.86
CA PRO A 140 5.00 -13.21 -14.89
C PRO A 140 6.48 -13.27 -15.24
N SER A 141 7.35 -12.88 -14.31
CA SER A 141 8.79 -12.98 -14.44
C SER A 141 9.15 -14.44 -14.74
N SER A 142 9.38 -14.72 -16.02
CA SER A 142 9.92 -15.98 -16.51
C SER A 142 11.39 -16.07 -16.14
N THR A 143 11.72 -16.27 -14.87
CA THR A 143 13.03 -16.75 -14.44
C THR A 143 12.94 -17.36 -13.05
N GLN A 144 12.89 -18.69 -13.00
CA GLN A 144 13.85 -19.49 -12.23
C GLN A 144 13.94 -20.85 -12.94
N ALA A 145 15.15 -21.14 -13.42
CA ALA A 145 15.56 -22.38 -14.07
C ALA A 145 15.89 -23.46 -13.04
#